data_AF-A0A2A6Z7R6-F1
#
_entry.id   AF-A0A2A6Z7R6-F1
#
_cell.length_a   1.000
_cell.length_b   1.000
_cell.length_c   1.000
_cell.angle_alpha   90.00
_cell.angle_beta   90.00
_cell.angle_gamma   90.00
#
_symmetry.space_group_name_H-M   'P 1'
#
loop_
_entity.id
_entity.type
_entity.pdbx_description
1 polymer ?
#
loop_
_entity_poly.entity_id
_entity_poly.type
_entity_poly.pdbx_seq_one_letter_code
_entity_poly.pdbx_strand_id
1 'polypeptide(L)'
;MSEKRMVYAEDVIQRIRDLAPEILGGWYNPDMENELEQLVCVVENTPTAAARDAQRWRYTAEEPPKEEDGDCCGRVLIAHAGAHCAVATSLQYAKKNPEAVRVWMPLPKLPWEAEK
;
A
#
# COMPACT_ATOMS: atom_id res chain seq x y z
N MET A 1 13.41 19.64 -8.18
CA MET A 1 12.39 18.60 -7.87
C MET A 1 12.29 18.52 -6.35
N SER A 2 11.10 18.71 -5.76
CA SER A 2 10.93 18.57 -4.31
C SER A 2 11.14 17.11 -3.90
N GLU A 3 12.00 16.89 -2.91
CA GLU A 3 12.21 15.59 -2.30
C GLU A 3 10.90 15.12 -1.64
N LYS A 4 10.32 14.02 -2.14
CA LYS A 4 9.11 13.44 -1.55
C LYS A 4 9.51 12.71 -0.27
N ARG A 5 9.13 13.26 0.88
CA ARG A 5 9.31 12.63 2.20
C ARG A 5 8.10 11.74 2.52
N MET A 6 8.35 10.50 2.93
CA MET A 6 7.31 9.62 3.47
C MET A 6 6.94 10.11 4.88
N VAL A 7 5.63 10.21 5.16
CA VAL A 7 5.10 10.67 6.46
C VAL A 7 4.01 9.71 6.91
N TYR A 8 3.98 9.36 8.19
CA TYR A 8 2.96 8.50 8.77
C TYR A 8 1.67 9.29 9.04
N ALA A 9 0.52 8.67 8.77
CA ALA A 9 -0.78 9.34 8.90
C ALA A 9 -1.05 9.73 10.36
N GLU A 10 -0.67 8.86 11.30
CA GLU A 10 -0.82 9.07 12.74
C GLU A 10 -0.03 10.30 13.21
N ASP A 11 1.20 10.46 12.73
CA ASP A 11 2.04 11.62 13.04
C ASP A 11 1.43 12.92 12.52
N VAL A 12 0.83 12.88 11.32
CA VAL A 12 0.15 14.04 10.73
C VAL A 12 -1.11 14.38 11.54
N ILE A 13 -1.93 13.39 11.87
CA ILE A 13 -3.15 13.56 12.68
C ILE A 13 -2.80 14.15 14.05
N GLN A 14 -1.78 13.62 14.72
CA GLN A 14 -1.36 14.13 16.02
C GLN A 14 -0.90 15.59 15.90
N ARG A 15 -0.11 15.90 14.88
CA ARG A 15 0.38 17.27 14.67
C ARG A 15 -0.73 18.26 14.32
N ILE A 16 -1.76 17.81 13.61
CA ILE A 16 -2.97 18.63 13.35
C ILE A 16 -3.70 18.91 14.67
N ARG A 17 -3.87 17.90 15.54
CA ARG A 17 -4.52 18.09 16.86
C ARG A 17 -3.75 19.05 17.75
N ASP A 18 -2.43 18.91 17.81
CA ASP A 18 -1.56 19.77 18.63
C ASP A 18 -1.59 21.23 18.18
N LEU A 19 -1.74 21.46 16.87
CA LEU A 19 -1.75 22.81 16.26
C LEU A 19 -3.16 23.31 15.94
N ALA A 20 -4.22 22.60 16.33
CA ALA A 20 -5.61 22.93 15.96
C ALA A 20 -5.98 24.39 16.29
N PRO A 21 -5.63 24.94 17.48
CA PRO A 21 -5.92 26.34 17.79
C PRO A 21 -5.17 27.32 16.87
N GLU A 22 -3.98 26.97 16.38
CA GLU A 22 -3.18 27.87 15.54
C GLU A 22 -3.65 27.87 14.08
N ILE A 23 -4.10 26.71 13.58
CA ILE A 23 -4.51 26.54 12.18
C ILE A 23 -6.01 26.81 11.94
N LEU A 24 -6.85 26.66 12.97
CA LEU A 24 -8.30 26.80 12.89
C LEU A 24 -8.81 28.11 13.50
N GLY A 25 -8.01 29.19 13.44
CA GLY A 25 -8.49 30.53 13.80
C GLY A 25 -8.55 30.84 15.30
N GLY A 26 -7.83 30.09 16.14
CA GLY A 26 -7.67 30.37 17.57
C GLY A 26 -8.63 29.60 18.48
N TRP A 27 -8.37 29.68 19.78
CA TRP A 27 -9.20 29.07 20.85
C TRP A 27 -10.65 29.55 20.89
N TYR A 28 -10.98 30.61 20.16
CA TYR A 28 -12.31 31.22 20.12
C TYR A 28 -13.15 30.80 18.91
N ASN A 29 -12.62 29.95 18.02
CA ASN A 29 -13.41 29.40 16.92
C ASN A 29 -14.47 28.42 17.47
N PRO A 30 -15.79 28.72 17.33
CA PRO A 30 -16.85 27.84 17.82
C PRO A 30 -16.94 26.53 17.02
N ASP A 31 -16.41 26.49 15.80
CA ASP A 31 -16.48 25.34 14.89
C ASP A 31 -15.20 24.50 14.89
N MET A 32 -14.23 24.81 15.77
CA MET A 32 -12.89 24.22 15.78
C MET A 32 -12.91 22.69 15.86
N GLU A 33 -13.78 22.11 16.68
CA GLU A 33 -13.88 20.65 16.82
C GLU A 33 -14.37 20.00 15.51
N ASN A 34 -15.36 20.61 14.86
CA ASN A 34 -15.92 20.12 13.60
C ASN A 34 -14.91 20.28 12.43
N GLU A 35 -14.19 21.40 12.37
CA GLU A 35 -13.14 21.60 11.38
C GLU A 35 -11.94 20.66 11.59
N LEU A 36 -11.57 20.41 12.85
CA LEU A 36 -10.53 19.44 13.21
C LEU A 36 -10.94 18.02 12.79
N GLU A 37 -12.18 17.62 13.05
CA GLU A 37 -12.71 16.32 12.66
C GLU A 37 -12.68 16.14 11.13
N GLN A 38 -13.05 17.17 10.37
CA GLN A 38 -12.95 17.14 8.91
C GLN A 38 -11.51 16.97 8.42
N LEU A 39 -10.54 17.66 9.02
CA LEU A 39 -9.12 17.51 8.64
C LEU A 39 -8.58 16.12 8.96
N VAL A 40 -8.91 15.58 10.14
CA VAL A 40 -8.55 14.20 10.51
C VAL A 40 -9.17 13.21 9.51
N CYS A 41 -10.45 13.37 9.20
CA CYS A 41 -11.16 12.55 8.22
C CYS A 41 -10.48 12.60 6.84
N VAL A 42 -10.05 13.77 6.37
CA VAL A 42 -9.32 13.89 5.10
C VAL A 42 -8.00 13.09 5.13
N VAL A 43 -7.25 13.19 6.23
CA VAL A 43 -5.96 12.47 6.35
C VAL A 43 -6.18 10.95 6.42
N GLU A 44 -7.16 10.50 7.19
CA GLU A 44 -7.51 9.07 7.32
C GLU A 44 -7.97 8.46 6.00
N ASN A 45 -8.70 9.22 5.18
CA ASN A 45 -9.19 8.77 3.87
C ASN A 45 -8.20 9.00 2.72
N THR A 46 -7.06 9.64 2.97
CA THR A 46 -6.04 9.87 1.95
C THR A 46 -5.35 8.54 1.58
N PRO A 47 -5.17 8.23 0.27
CA PRO A 47 -4.49 7.01 -0.14
C PRO A 47 -3.07 6.92 0.44
N THR A 48 -2.81 5.90 1.26
CA THR A 48 -1.48 5.65 1.80
C THR A 48 -0.64 4.84 0.82
N ALA A 49 0.67 5.09 0.78
CA ALA A 49 1.60 4.33 -0.06
C ALA A 49 1.57 2.83 0.29
N ALA A 50 1.48 2.52 1.59
CA ALA A 50 1.48 1.14 2.09
C ALA A 50 0.22 0.36 1.70
N ALA A 51 -0.97 0.98 1.66
CA ALA A 51 -2.20 0.27 1.37
C ALA A 51 -2.22 -0.32 -0.05
N ARG A 52 -1.70 0.41 -1.05
CA ARG A 52 -1.64 -0.08 -2.44
C ARG A 52 -0.60 -1.17 -2.67
N ASP A 53 0.49 -1.17 -1.90
CA ASP A 53 1.60 -2.12 -2.09
C ASP A 53 1.47 -3.36 -1.20
N ALA A 54 0.92 -3.24 0.00
CA ALA A 54 0.62 -4.38 0.88
C ALA A 54 -0.53 -5.24 0.33
N GLN A 55 -1.53 -4.64 -0.33
CA GLN A 55 -2.64 -5.36 -0.98
C GLN A 55 -2.21 -6.22 -2.17
N ARG A 56 -0.95 -6.14 -2.63
CA ARG A 56 -0.49 -6.96 -3.75
C ARG A 56 -0.11 -8.37 -3.33
N TRP A 57 0.38 -8.55 -2.10
CA TRP A 57 0.82 -9.85 -1.60
C TRP A 57 -0.37 -10.68 -1.11
N ARG A 58 -0.55 -11.84 -1.72
CA ARG A 58 -1.61 -12.81 -1.43
C ARG A 58 -1.00 -14.09 -0.87
N TYR A 59 -1.70 -14.74 0.06
CA TYR A 59 -1.30 -16.05 0.57
C TYR A 59 -1.67 -17.13 -0.44
N THR A 60 -0.69 -17.92 -0.89
CA THR A 60 -0.90 -18.92 -1.96
C THR A 60 -1.94 -19.97 -1.58
N ALA A 61 -2.05 -20.32 -0.30
CA ALA A 61 -3.01 -21.31 0.20
C ALA A 61 -4.47 -20.81 0.15
N GLU A 62 -4.68 -19.50 0.30
CA GLU A 62 -6.00 -18.88 0.33
C GLU A 62 -6.41 -18.38 -1.06
N GLU A 63 -5.46 -17.75 -1.75
CA GLU A 63 -5.64 -17.14 -3.06
C GLU A 63 -4.50 -17.55 -3.99
N PRO A 64 -4.56 -18.75 -4.61
CA PRO A 64 -3.54 -19.18 -5.55
C PRO A 64 -3.57 -18.33 -6.84
N PRO A 65 -2.42 -18.13 -7.52
CA PRO A 65 -2.36 -17.37 -8.77
C PRO A 65 -3.25 -17.96 -9.87
N LYS A 66 -3.89 -17.07 -10.64
CA LYS A 66 -4.66 -17.38 -11.84
C LYS A 66 -3.87 -16.92 -13.07
N GLU A 67 -4.34 -17.34 -14.26
CA GLU A 67 -3.69 -16.97 -15.53
C GLU A 67 -3.66 -15.44 -15.74
N GLU A 68 -4.69 -14.73 -15.29
CA GLU A 68 -4.80 -13.26 -15.36
C GLU A 68 -3.79 -12.51 -14.47
N ASP A 69 -3.19 -13.18 -13.49
CA ASP A 69 -2.20 -12.58 -12.59
C ASP A 69 -0.76 -12.64 -13.15
N GLY A 70 -0.54 -13.46 -14.18
CA GLY A 70 0.75 -13.61 -14.83
C GLY A 70 1.10 -12.43 -15.74
N ASP A 71 2.40 -12.11 -15.85
CA ASP A 71 2.89 -11.25 -16.92
C ASP A 71 2.73 -11.91 -18.31
N CYS A 72 3.22 -11.26 -19.37
CA CYS A 72 3.19 -11.81 -20.74
C CYS A 72 3.94 -13.14 -20.90
N CYS A 73 4.73 -13.55 -19.90
CA CYS A 73 5.43 -14.83 -19.85
C CYS A 73 4.81 -15.80 -18.81
N GLY A 74 3.66 -15.46 -18.21
CA GLY A 74 3.01 -16.27 -17.19
C GLY A 74 3.80 -16.31 -15.87
N ARG A 75 4.44 -15.20 -15.48
CA ARG A 75 5.22 -15.10 -14.23
C ARG A 75 4.55 -14.23 -13.19
N VAL A 76 4.80 -14.57 -11.93
CA VAL A 76 4.39 -13.82 -10.74
C VAL A 76 5.60 -13.59 -9.83
N LEU A 77 5.54 -12.57 -8.98
CA LEU A 77 6.55 -12.31 -7.98
C LEU A 77 6.23 -13.15 -6.73
N ILE A 78 7.21 -13.88 -6.20
CA ILE A 78 7.05 -14.70 -5.00
C ILE A 78 8.04 -14.28 -3.93
N ALA A 79 7.67 -14.45 -2.65
CA ALA A 79 8.65 -14.48 -1.57
C ALA A 79 9.05 -15.94 -1.35
N HIS A 80 10.24 -16.31 -1.79
CA HIS A 80 10.69 -17.70 -1.74
C HIS A 80 11.07 -18.08 -0.29
N ALA A 81 10.46 -19.13 0.24
CA ALA A 81 10.80 -19.63 1.56
C ALA A 81 12.30 -19.99 1.62
N GLY A 82 13.03 -19.43 2.59
CA GLY A 82 14.45 -19.70 2.80
C GLY A 82 15.45 -18.87 1.99
N ALA A 83 15.03 -18.09 0.99
CA ALA A 83 15.95 -17.28 0.17
C ALA A 83 16.08 -15.83 0.66
N HIS A 84 15.22 -15.38 1.59
CA HIS A 84 15.15 -14.00 2.09
C HIS A 84 15.07 -12.94 0.97
N CYS A 85 14.52 -13.30 -0.20
CA CYS A 85 14.37 -12.43 -1.35
C CYS A 85 13.05 -12.67 -2.09
N ALA A 86 12.64 -11.68 -2.88
CA ALA A 86 11.53 -11.81 -3.80
C ALA A 86 12.07 -12.13 -5.20
N VAL A 87 11.47 -13.13 -5.88
CA VAL A 87 11.89 -13.56 -7.22
C VAL A 87 10.68 -13.72 -8.14
N ALA A 88 10.86 -13.39 -9.41
CA ALA A 88 9.87 -13.70 -10.43
C ALA A 88 9.98 -15.16 -10.84
N THR A 89 8.87 -15.90 -10.79
CA THR A 89 8.82 -17.32 -11.16
C THR A 89 7.55 -17.63 -11.96
N SER A 90 7.49 -18.83 -12.53
CA SER A 90 6.30 -19.30 -13.24
C SER A 90 5.08 -19.34 -12.30
N LEU A 91 3.94 -18.82 -12.76
CA LEU A 91 2.67 -18.88 -12.02
C LEU A 91 2.28 -20.34 -11.70
N GLN A 92 2.61 -21.28 -12.61
CA GLN A 92 2.34 -22.71 -12.43
C GLN A 92 3.17 -23.31 -11.29
N TYR A 93 4.40 -22.84 -11.11
CA TYR A 93 5.25 -23.27 -9.99
C TYR A 93 4.69 -22.74 -8.67
N ALA A 94 4.35 -21.45 -8.60
CA ALA A 94 3.76 -20.83 -7.42
C ALA A 94 2.44 -21.54 -7.02
N LYS A 95 1.56 -21.79 -8.00
CA LYS A 95 0.28 -22.48 -7.79
C LYS A 95 0.42 -23.92 -7.28
N LYS A 96 1.43 -24.66 -7.73
CA LYS A 96 1.63 -26.08 -7.35
C LYS A 96 2.37 -26.27 -6.04
N ASN A 97 3.01 -25.24 -5.49
CA ASN A 97 3.91 -25.35 -4.33
C ASN A 97 3.59 -24.31 -3.23
N PRO A 98 2.38 -24.32 -2.63
CA PRO A 98 1.98 -23.34 -1.62
C PRO A 98 2.84 -23.37 -0.34
N GLU A 99 3.48 -24.50 -0.02
CA GLU A 99 4.38 -24.62 1.14
C GLU A 99 5.73 -23.90 0.91
N ALA A 100 6.24 -23.96 -0.31
CA ALA A 100 7.50 -23.32 -0.71
C ALA A 100 7.30 -21.83 -1.06
N VAL A 101 6.10 -21.49 -1.53
CA VAL A 101 5.68 -20.14 -1.91
C VAL A 101 4.52 -19.74 -1.02
N ARG A 102 4.82 -19.14 0.14
CA ARG A 102 3.77 -18.73 1.09
C ARG A 102 2.98 -17.52 0.62
N VAL A 103 3.70 -16.54 0.06
CA VAL A 103 3.11 -15.30 -0.45
C VAL A 103 3.61 -14.99 -1.86
N TRP A 104 2.72 -14.41 -2.65
CA TRP A 104 2.99 -14.03 -4.03
C TRP A 104 2.22 -12.75 -4.40
N MET A 105 2.60 -12.11 -5.48
CA MET A 105 1.86 -11.00 -6.08
C MET A 105 2.02 -10.96 -7.59
N PRO A 106 1.08 -10.35 -8.34
CA PRO A 106 1.31 -10.01 -9.73
C PRO A 106 2.55 -9.13 -9.88
N LEU A 107 3.28 -9.27 -10.99
CA LEU A 107 4.42 -8.41 -11.27
C LEU A 107 3.96 -6.94 -11.37
N PRO A 108 4.70 -5.99 -10.78
CA PRO A 108 4.40 -4.57 -10.98
C PRO A 108 4.43 -4.23 -12.47
N LYS A 109 3.41 -3.51 -12.94
CA LYS A 109 3.42 -2.91 -14.28
C LYS A 109 4.65 -2.03 -14.43
N LEU A 110 5.31 -2.15 -15.57
CA LEU A 110 6.46 -1.30 -15.87
C LEU A 110 6.01 0.14 -16.13
N PRO A 111 6.87 1.15 -15.93
CA PRO A 111 6.47 2.56 -16.03
C PRO A 111 5.77 2.91 -17.35
N TRP A 112 6.19 2.29 -18.46
CA TRP A 112 5.62 2.49 -19.80
C TRP A 112 4.32 1.70 -20.07
N GLU A 113 3.93 0.79 -19.17
CA GLU A 113 2.66 0.04 -19.23
C GLU A 113 1.56 0.68 -18.38
N ALA A 114 1.93 1.60 -17.48
CA ALA A 114 1.00 2.31 -16.59
C ALA A 114 0.38 3.55 -17.25
N GLU A 115 0.95 4.06 -18.35
CA GLU A 115 0.51 5.27 -19.07
C GLU A 115 -0.46 5.00 -20.23
N LYS A 116 -0.92 3.75 -20.39
CA LYS A 116 -1.98 3.37 -21.36
C LYS A 116 -3.29 3.11 -20.65
#